data_AF-L8N1L7-F1
#
_entry.id   AF-L8N1L7-F1
#
_cell.length_a   1.000
_cell.length_b   1.000
_cell.length_c   1.000
_cell.angle_alpha   90.00
_cell.angle_beta   90.00
_cell.angle_gamma   90.00
#
_symmetry.space_group_name_H-M   'P 1'
#
loop_
_entity.id
_entity.type
_entity.pdbx_description
1 polymer ?
#
loop_
_entity_poly.entity_id
_entity_poly.type
_entity_poly.pdbx_seq_one_letter_code
_entity_poly.pdbx_strand_id
1 'polypeptide(L)' 'MTYANLERVRTLRQQIIAETKHGFADWNLVQKMLDELMINHQQYKYFATKENISLYRES' A
#
# COMPACT_ATOMS: atom_id res chain seq x y z
N MET A 1 7.40 12.29 5.75
CA MET A 1 6.12 11.70 5.28
C MET A 1 6.30 10.59 4.23
N THR A 2 7.38 10.57 3.44
CA THR A 2 7.36 9.92 2.12
C THR A 2 7.95 8.53 2.02
N TYR A 3 9.02 8.24 2.76
CA TYR A 3 9.44 6.85 2.99
C TYR A 3 8.45 6.09 3.90
N ALA A 4 7.82 6.81 4.85
CA ALA A 4 6.80 6.25 5.74
C ALA A 4 5.57 5.73 4.98
N ASN A 5 5.11 6.44 3.94
CA ASN A 5 3.99 5.98 3.11
C ASN A 5 4.34 4.73 2.29
N LEU A 6 5.56 4.66 1.73
CA LEU A 6 6.02 3.47 1.01
C LEU A 6 6.12 2.26 1.94
N GLU A 7 6.65 2.44 3.14
CA GLU A 7 6.71 1.40 4.18
C GLU A 7 5.30 0.96 4.57
N ARG A 8 4.38 1.90 4.78
CA ARG A 8 2.98 1.60 5.12
C ARG A 8 2.26 0.83 4.01
N VAL A 9 2.49 1.17 2.74
CA VAL A 9 1.99 0.41 1.59
C VAL A 9 2.50 -1.04 1.63
N ARG A 10 3.79 -1.25 1.93
CA ARG A 10 4.38 -2.60 2.04
C ARG A 10 3.75 -3.39 3.18
N THR A 11 3.57 -2.77 4.34
CA THR A 11 2.97 -3.40 5.53
C THR A 11 1.52 -3.79 5.27
N LEU A 12 0.69 -2.87 4.74
CA LEU A 12 -0.71 -3.15 4.42
C LEU A 12 -0.85 -4.29 3.41
N ARG A 13 0.02 -4.33 2.39
CA ARG A 13 0.03 -5.44 1.42
C ARG A 13 0.31 -6.79 2.11
N GLN A 14 1.25 -6.85 3.05
CA GLN A 14 1.53 -8.08 3.80
C GLN A 14 0.37 -8.49 4.70
N GLN A 15 -0.30 -7.53 5.36
CA GLN A 15 -1.45 -7.78 6.21
C GLN A 15 -2.65 -8.30 5.41
N ILE A 16 -2.95 -7.72 4.24
CA ILE A 16 -3.99 -8.20 3.34
C ILE A 16 -3.71 -9.64 2.90
N ILE A 17 -2.46 -9.95 2.51
CA ILE A 17 -2.07 -11.31 2.13
C ILE A 17 -2.27 -12.28 3.31
N ALA A 18 -1.86 -11.89 4.53
CA ALA A 18 -2.04 -12.74 5.71
C ALA A 18 -3.52 -13.02 6.01
N GLU A 19 -4.35 -11.97 5.98
CA GLU A 19 -5.79 -12.06 6.25
C GLU A 19 -6.51 -12.91 5.21
N THR A 20 -6.15 -12.78 3.93
CA THR A 20 -6.78 -13.53 2.81
C THR A 20 -6.24 -14.94 2.61
N LYS A 21 -5.13 -15.31 3.27
CA LYS A 21 -4.51 -16.64 3.13
C LYS A 21 -5.23 -17.73 3.94
N HIS A 22 -6.05 -17.36 4.92
CA HIS A 22 -6.75 -18.30 5.78
C HIS A 22 -8.24 -18.38 5.41
N GLY A 23 -8.84 -19.57 5.54
CA GLY A 23 -10.18 -19.90 5.01
C GLY A 23 -11.38 -19.11 5.56
N PHE A 24 -11.13 -18.21 6.53
CA PHE A 24 -12.10 -17.25 7.05
C PHE A 24 -11.45 -15.87 7.12
N ALA A 25 -11.42 -15.16 6.00
CA ALA A 25 -10.96 -13.77 5.95
C ALA A 25 -12.08 -12.83 6.39
N ASP A 26 -11.76 -11.85 7.24
CA ASP A 26 -12.67 -10.73 7.48
C ASP A 26 -12.62 -9.76 6.30
N TRP A 27 -13.57 -9.91 5.37
CA TRP A 27 -13.64 -9.08 4.16
C TRP A 27 -13.88 -7.60 4.44
N ASN A 28 -14.51 -7.23 5.57
CA ASN A 28 -14.66 -5.83 5.95
C ASN A 28 -13.31 -5.24 6.38
N LEU A 29 -12.50 -6.02 7.10
CA LEU A 29 -11.14 -5.63 7.46
C LEU A 29 -10.25 -5.53 6.21
N VAL A 30 -10.32 -6.51 5.31
CA VAL A 30 -9.58 -6.48 4.03
C VAL A 30 -9.94 -5.25 3.22
N GLN A 31 -11.23 -4.89 3.12
CA GLN A 31 -11.66 -3.70 2.40
C GLN A 31 -11.07 -2.41 3.00
N LYS A 32 -11.10 -2.26 4.33
CA LYS A 32 -10.48 -1.10 5.00
C LYS A 32 -8.97 -1.01 4.73
N MET A 33 -8.27 -2.15 4.76
CA MET A 33 -6.83 -2.19 4.46
C MET A 33 -6.53 -1.83 3.01
N LEU A 34 -7.40 -2.23 2.06
CA LEU A 34 -7.28 -1.87 0.65
C LEU A 34 -7.52 -0.36 0.43
N ASP A 35 -8.50 0.22 1.09
CA ASP A 35 -8.76 1.67 1.03
C ASP A 35 -7.56 2.46 1.58
N GLU A 36 -7.01 2.04 2.72
CA GLU A 36 -5.82 2.65 3.30
C GLU A 36 -4.59 2.50 2.39
N LEU A 37 -4.42 1.33 1.77
CA LEU A 37 -3.35 1.06 0.81
C LEU A 37 -3.42 2.03 -0.37
N MET A 38 -4.61 2.24 -0.93
CA MET A 38 -4.83 3.13 -2.06
C MET A 38 -4.48 4.58 -1.73
N ILE A 39 -4.90 5.07 -0.56
CA ILE A 39 -4.59 6.43 -0.09
C ILE A 39 -3.07 6.62 0.06
N ASN A 40 -2.39 5.71 0.78
CA ASN A 40 -0.95 5.80 1.00
C ASN A 40 -0.17 5.70 -0.32
N HIS A 41 -0.60 4.85 -1.24
CA HIS A 41 -0.01 4.73 -2.56
C HIS A 41 -0.17 6.01 -3.39
N GLN A 42 -1.34 6.65 -3.39
CA GLN A 42 -1.57 7.91 -4.09
C GLN A 42 -0.70 9.04 -3.52
N GLN A 43 -0.59 9.14 -2.19
CA GLN A 43 0.28 10.13 -1.55
C GLN A 43 1.75 9.91 -1.90
N TYR A 44 2.22 8.66 -1.90
CA TYR A 44 3.58 8.33 -2.31
C TYR A 44 3.83 8.63 -3.80
N LYS A 45 2.87 8.31 -4.67
CA LYS A 45 2.93 8.63 -6.10
C LYS A 45 3.06 10.13 -6.32
N TYR A 46 2.23 10.94 -5.66
CA TYR A 46 2.30 12.40 -5.76
C TYR A 46 3.66 12.95 -5.35
N PHE A 47 4.21 12.46 -4.25
CA PHE A 47 5.56 12.85 -3.83
C PHE A 47 6.62 12.43 -4.84
N ALA A 48 6.61 11.18 -5.29
CA ALA A 48 7.63 10.68 -6.20
C ALA A 48 7.64 11.45 -7.52
N THR A 49 6.47 11.81 -8.07
CA THR A 49 6.37 12.70 -9.23
C THR A 49 6.99 14.07 -8.95
N LYS A 50 6.70 14.67 -7.79
CA LYS A 50 7.23 16.00 -7.42
C LYS A 50 8.76 15.98 -7.29
N GLU A 51 9.31 14.92 -6.70
CA GLU A 51 10.75 14.79 -6.46
C GLU A 51 11.50 14.12 -7.63
N ASN A 52 10.83 13.87 -8.76
CA ASN A 52 11.38 13.14 -9.91
C ASN A 52 12.01 11.78 -9.53
N ILE A 53 11.41 11.11 -8.55
CA ILE A 53 11.79 9.76 -8.10
C ILE A 53 11.04 8.77 -8.99
N SER A 54 11.78 7.88 -9.64
CA SER A 54 11.14 6.80 -10.41
C SER A 54 10.41 5.83 -9.48
N LEU A 55 9.09 5.69 -9.69
CA LEU A 55 8.20 4.80 -8.91
C LEU A 55 8.35 3.33 -9.29
N TYR A 56 8.72 3.07 -10.53
CA TYR A 56 8.89 1.75 -11.08
C TYR A 56 10.31 1.72 -11.64
N ARG A 57 11.15 0.82 -11.14
CA ARG A 57 12.39 0.51 -11.87
C ARG A 57 11.96 0.07 -13.26
N GLU A 58 12.52 0.67 -14.30
CA GLU A 58 12.42 0.16 -15.65
C GLU A 58 12.83 -1.31 -15.58
N SER A 59 11.85 -2.18 -15.78
CA SER A 59 12.01 -3.63 -15.84
C SER A 59 12.56 -4.02 -17.20
#